data_AF-A0A7G5YWI4-F1
#
_entry.id   AF-A0A7G5YWI4-F1
#
_cell.length_a   1.000
_cell.length_b   1.000
_cell.length_c   1.000
_cell.angle_alpha   90.00
_cell.angle_beta   90.00
_cell.angle_gamma   90.00
#
_symmetry.space_group_name_H-M   'P 1'
#
loop_
_entity.id
_entity.type
_entity.pdbx_description
1 polymer ?
#
loop_
_entity_poly.entity_id
_entity_poly.type
_entity_poly.pdbx_seq_one_letter_code
_entity_poly.pdbx_strand_id
1 'polypeptide(L)'
;MRVLTIAAAILLSVPIPAAAQRAPASRLTDAQLNDSLELGQEIESRVDGDLNGDGLIDTAYVAGSPDARTVTVLIAQRPGAKTPFRSIGDLKLEPSPLGPATVSIAKGVLKVEDLTGGGTAISAIYRFRIDPGQGKGQGRMRLIGLDATLYSRTYAHDGYEMSWNLLTSDIVTRDLRLNKGGGDAAYDKVFEHRSRRPSKPLYMEDTPDPEMIMVDLRKR
;
A
#
# COMPACT_ATOMS: atom_id res chain seq x y z
N MET A 1 -65.84 -15.31 -47.52
CA MET A 1 -64.58 -14.57 -47.79
C MET A 1 -64.68 -13.24 -47.05
N ARG A 2 -64.06 -13.05 -45.86
CA ARG A 2 -62.70 -12.52 -45.62
C ARG A 2 -62.38 -11.36 -46.58
N VAL A 3 -62.10 -10.12 -46.15
CA VAL A 3 -60.88 -9.66 -45.44
C VAL A 3 -61.17 -8.32 -44.72
N LEU A 4 -61.10 -8.29 -43.38
CA LEU A 4 -60.20 -7.50 -42.48
C LEU A 4 -59.62 -6.15 -42.97
N THR A 5 -60.06 -5.07 -42.33
CA THR A 5 -59.45 -3.73 -42.32
C THR A 5 -58.39 -3.65 -41.20
N ILE A 6 -57.17 -3.18 -41.53
CA ILE A 6 -56.08 -2.96 -40.58
C ILE A 6 -56.14 -1.52 -40.07
N ALA A 7 -56.27 -1.33 -38.75
CA ALA A 7 -56.12 -0.03 -38.10
C ALA A 7 -54.71 0.06 -37.48
N ALA A 8 -53.96 1.10 -37.88
CA ALA A 8 -52.64 1.41 -37.34
C ALA A 8 -52.79 2.29 -36.08
N ALA A 9 -52.24 1.84 -34.95
CA ALA A 9 -52.13 2.63 -33.72
C ALA A 9 -50.69 3.15 -33.58
N ILE A 10 -50.54 4.48 -33.65
CA ILE A 10 -49.28 5.20 -33.42
C ILE A 10 -49.12 5.38 -31.90
N LEU A 11 -48.14 4.69 -31.30
CA LEU A 11 -47.75 4.88 -29.91
C LEU A 11 -46.74 6.04 -29.81
N LEU A 12 -47.15 7.12 -29.17
CA LEU A 12 -46.29 8.25 -28.78
C LEU A 12 -45.37 7.81 -27.63
N SER A 13 -44.09 7.62 -27.93
CA SER A 13 -43.03 7.40 -26.94
C SER A 13 -42.63 8.73 -26.32
N VAL A 14 -42.99 8.95 -25.05
CA VAL A 14 -42.48 10.08 -24.24
C VAL A 14 -41.08 9.71 -23.74
N PRO A 15 -40.04 10.50 -24.01
CA PRO A 15 -38.71 10.26 -23.44
C PRO A 15 -38.75 10.58 -21.94
N ILE A 16 -38.56 9.56 -21.10
CA ILE A 16 -38.27 9.74 -19.68
C ILE A 16 -36.86 10.36 -19.60
N PRO A 17 -36.67 11.53 -18.96
CA PRO A 17 -35.34 12.07 -18.76
C PRO A 17 -34.54 11.06 -17.94
N ALA A 18 -33.43 10.59 -18.53
CA ALA A 18 -32.46 9.78 -17.84
C ALA A 18 -32.00 10.54 -16.60
N ALA A 19 -32.44 10.10 -15.42
CA ALA A 19 -31.89 10.56 -14.16
C ALA A 19 -30.38 10.34 -14.27
N ALA A 20 -29.62 11.44 -14.27
CA ALA A 20 -28.18 11.41 -14.25
C ALA A 20 -27.76 10.48 -13.12
N GLN A 21 -27.25 9.31 -13.50
CA GLN A 21 -26.83 8.28 -12.57
C GLN A 21 -25.67 8.88 -11.80
N ARG A 22 -25.98 9.36 -10.58
CA ARG A 22 -24.99 9.91 -9.64
C ARG A 22 -23.88 8.86 -9.57
N ALA A 23 -22.68 9.22 -10.01
CA ALA A 23 -21.54 8.32 -9.95
C ALA A 23 -21.48 7.71 -8.54
N PRO A 24 -21.33 6.39 -8.40
CA PRO A 24 -21.30 5.78 -7.08
C PRO A 24 -20.23 6.50 -6.26
N ALA A 25 -20.61 6.94 -5.06
CA ALA A 25 -19.74 7.59 -4.09
C ALA A 25 -18.71 6.60 -3.50
N SER A 26 -18.17 5.70 -4.30
CA SER A 26 -17.33 4.60 -3.86
C SER A 26 -15.85 4.95 -3.82
N ARG A 27 -15.42 6.08 -4.40
CA ARG A 27 -14.01 6.50 -4.43
C ARG A 27 -13.85 7.86 -3.76
N LEU A 28 -12.83 8.00 -2.90
CA LEU A 28 -12.46 9.28 -2.31
C LEU A 28 -12.04 10.25 -3.42
N THR A 29 -12.59 11.46 -3.48
CA THR A 29 -12.17 12.43 -4.50
C THR A 29 -10.85 13.10 -4.11
N ASP A 30 -10.11 13.63 -5.08
CA ASP A 30 -8.86 14.36 -4.79
C ASP A 30 -9.11 15.60 -3.94
N ALA A 31 -10.24 16.29 -4.13
CA ALA A 31 -10.65 17.41 -3.27
C ALA A 31 -10.85 16.96 -1.82
N GLN A 32 -11.59 15.87 -1.58
CA GLN A 32 -11.78 15.33 -0.23
C GLN A 32 -10.47 14.87 0.42
N LEU A 33 -9.56 14.31 -0.38
CA LEU A 33 -8.26 13.90 0.11
C LEU A 33 -7.42 15.13 0.50
N ASN A 34 -7.34 16.13 -0.36
CA ASN A 34 -6.61 17.37 -0.07
C ASN A 34 -7.19 18.12 1.14
N ASP A 35 -8.52 18.13 1.30
CA ASP A 35 -9.18 18.72 2.47
C ASP A 35 -8.88 17.98 3.78
N SER A 36 -8.41 16.72 3.69
CA SER A 36 -8.04 15.90 4.86
C SER A 36 -6.58 16.04 5.28
N LEU A 37 -5.75 16.70 4.46
CA LEU A 37 -4.32 16.88 4.73
C LEU A 37 -4.10 17.92 5.82
N GLU A 38 -3.09 17.68 6.66
CA GLU A 38 -2.60 18.68 7.59
C GLU A 38 -1.82 19.78 6.85
N LEU A 39 -1.68 20.95 7.47
CA LEU A 39 -0.96 22.06 6.87
C LEU A 39 0.49 21.67 6.55
N GLY A 40 0.87 21.81 5.28
CA GLY A 40 2.21 21.47 4.79
C GLY A 40 2.41 20.02 4.38
N GLN A 41 1.35 19.19 4.44
CA GLN A 41 1.37 17.87 3.82
C GLN A 41 1.02 17.93 2.33
N GLU A 42 1.67 17.08 1.56
CA GLU A 42 1.39 16.84 0.15
C GLU A 42 1.25 15.34 -0.12
N ILE A 43 0.46 14.96 -1.12
CA ILE A 43 0.35 13.56 -1.54
C ILE A 43 1.55 13.19 -2.40
N GLU A 44 2.34 12.22 -1.95
CA GLU A 44 3.43 11.63 -2.74
C GLU A 44 2.91 10.58 -3.72
N SER A 45 1.99 9.74 -3.25
CA SER A 45 1.38 8.69 -4.06
C SER A 45 0.03 8.26 -3.50
N ARG A 46 -0.79 7.69 -4.38
CA ARG A 46 -2.12 7.20 -4.06
C ARG A 46 -2.43 5.97 -4.91
N VAL A 47 -3.13 5.01 -4.32
CA VAL A 47 -3.71 3.87 -5.01
C VAL A 47 -5.14 3.67 -4.53
N ASP A 48 -6.01 3.33 -5.47
CA ASP A 48 -7.40 2.97 -5.20
C ASP A 48 -7.65 1.54 -5.67
N GLY A 49 -8.35 0.75 -4.86
CA GLY A 49 -8.64 -0.65 -5.18
C GLY A 49 -9.35 -1.37 -4.04
N ASP A 50 -9.90 -2.53 -4.33
CA ASP A 50 -10.61 -3.35 -3.34
C ASP A 50 -9.58 -4.16 -2.50
N LEU A 51 -9.46 -3.83 -1.21
CA LEU A 51 -8.55 -4.51 -0.28
C LEU A 51 -9.24 -5.64 0.51
N ASN A 52 -10.57 -5.57 0.68
CA ASN A 52 -11.31 -6.49 1.55
C ASN A 52 -12.21 -7.49 0.79
N GLY A 53 -12.34 -7.34 -0.53
CA GLY A 53 -13.15 -8.18 -1.42
C GLY A 53 -14.65 -7.85 -1.40
N ASP A 54 -15.06 -6.69 -0.88
CA ASP A 54 -16.47 -6.31 -0.78
C ASP A 54 -17.03 -5.61 -2.03
N GLY A 55 -16.19 -5.38 -3.03
CA GLY A 55 -16.54 -4.72 -4.29
C GLY A 55 -16.63 -3.19 -4.21
N LEU A 56 -16.31 -2.58 -3.08
CA LEU A 56 -16.13 -1.13 -2.93
C LEU A 56 -14.66 -0.77 -3.19
N ILE A 57 -14.41 0.52 -3.49
CA ILE A 57 -13.07 1.01 -3.80
C ILE A 57 -12.47 1.63 -2.55
N ASP A 58 -11.47 0.96 -1.99
CA ASP A 58 -10.68 1.49 -0.88
C ASP A 58 -9.57 2.42 -1.40
N THR A 59 -9.02 3.24 -0.52
CA THR A 59 -7.95 4.19 -0.87
C THR A 59 -6.78 4.00 0.09
N ALA A 60 -5.57 3.89 -0.45
CA ALA A 60 -4.33 4.05 0.31
C ALA A 60 -3.51 5.18 -0.30
N TYR A 61 -2.93 6.04 0.52
CA TYR A 61 -2.11 7.15 0.05
C TYR A 61 -0.94 7.40 0.99
N VAL A 62 0.11 8.00 0.44
CA VAL A 62 1.26 8.52 1.19
C VAL A 62 1.14 10.03 1.22
N ALA A 63 1.10 10.59 2.42
CA ALA A 63 1.20 12.03 2.63
C ALA A 63 2.52 12.35 3.33
N GLY A 64 3.24 13.32 2.81
CA GLY A 64 4.54 13.75 3.31
C GLY A 64 4.57 15.24 3.61
N SER A 65 5.27 15.61 4.67
CA SER A 65 5.74 16.96 4.98
C SER A 65 7.25 16.89 5.26
N PRO A 66 7.94 18.03 5.43
CA PRO A 66 9.37 18.03 5.77
C PRO A 66 9.72 17.24 7.04
N ASP A 67 8.76 17.08 7.97
CA ASP A 67 8.99 16.49 9.29
C ASP A 67 8.35 15.10 9.47
N ALA A 68 7.42 14.71 8.60
CA ALA A 68 6.68 13.46 8.77
C ALA A 68 6.19 12.91 7.43
N ARG A 69 6.25 11.58 7.28
CA ARG A 69 5.67 10.85 6.15
C ARG A 69 4.81 9.71 6.67
N THR A 70 3.58 9.62 6.18
CA THR A 70 2.62 8.60 6.64
C THR A 70 1.90 7.97 5.46
N VAL A 71 1.79 6.64 5.47
CA VAL A 71 0.85 5.92 4.62
C VAL A 71 -0.43 5.70 5.39
N THR A 72 -1.57 6.15 4.86
CA THR A 72 -2.89 5.96 5.47
C THR A 72 -3.76 5.09 4.58
N VAL A 73 -4.52 4.17 5.20
CA VAL A 73 -5.42 3.25 4.50
C VAL A 73 -6.86 3.48 4.95
N LEU A 74 -7.70 3.82 3.98
CA LEU A 74 -9.13 4.11 4.15
C LEU A 74 -9.97 3.06 3.44
N ILE A 75 -10.89 2.41 4.16
CA ILE A 75 -11.83 1.44 3.62
C ILE A 75 -13.15 2.12 3.33
N ALA A 76 -13.69 1.89 2.15
CA ALA A 76 -15.01 2.36 1.79
C ALA A 76 -16.08 1.67 2.66
N GLN A 77 -17.11 2.41 3.03
CA GLN A 77 -18.25 1.87 3.76
C GLN A 77 -19.47 1.78 2.86
N ARG A 78 -20.39 0.88 3.21
CA ARG A 78 -21.65 0.72 2.48
C ARG A 78 -22.43 2.04 2.44
N PRO A 79 -23.18 2.31 1.36
CA PRO A 79 -24.05 3.48 1.27
C PRO A 79 -24.96 3.61 2.50
N GLY A 80 -25.05 4.82 3.07
CA GLY A 80 -25.83 5.10 4.28
C GLY A 80 -25.05 5.01 5.59
N ALA A 81 -23.77 4.62 5.56
CA ALA A 81 -22.88 4.78 6.71
C ALA A 81 -22.70 6.26 7.09
N LYS A 82 -22.51 6.54 8.39
CA LYS A 82 -22.31 7.91 8.90
C LYS A 82 -21.07 8.58 8.30
N THR A 83 -20.02 7.80 8.07
CA THR A 83 -18.77 8.22 7.43
C THR A 83 -18.54 7.33 6.19
N PRO A 84 -18.35 7.89 4.99
CA PRO A 84 -18.21 7.09 3.78
C PRO A 84 -16.91 6.28 3.74
N PHE A 85 -15.89 6.70 4.48
CA PHE A 85 -14.60 6.03 4.61
C PHE A 85 -14.22 5.88 6.09
N ARG A 86 -13.42 4.86 6.39
CA ARG A 86 -12.86 4.61 7.72
C ARG A 86 -11.38 4.27 7.61
N SER A 87 -10.52 4.93 8.39
CA SER A 87 -9.12 4.53 8.53
C SER A 87 -8.97 3.20 9.27
N ILE A 88 -8.08 2.33 8.77
CA ILE A 88 -7.78 1.02 9.37
C ILE A 88 -6.29 0.72 9.53
N GLY A 89 -5.43 1.70 9.25
CA GLY A 89 -3.99 1.54 9.37
C GLY A 89 -3.24 2.79 8.93
N ASP A 90 -2.24 3.14 9.72
CA ASP A 90 -1.30 4.23 9.46
C ASP A 90 0.13 3.69 9.63
N LEU A 91 0.97 3.85 8.62
CA LEU A 91 2.40 3.50 8.67
C LEU A 91 3.22 4.77 8.67
N LYS A 92 4.05 4.96 9.69
CA LYS A 92 5.06 6.02 9.70
C LYS A 92 6.24 5.60 8.83
N LEU A 93 6.59 6.44 7.86
CA LEU A 93 7.79 6.32 7.04
C LEU A 93 8.85 7.29 7.56
N GLU A 94 10.10 7.04 7.16
CA GLU A 94 11.20 7.95 7.49
C GLU A 94 11.00 9.29 6.74
N PRO A 95 11.03 10.46 7.43
CA PRO A 95 10.79 11.77 6.83
C PRO A 95 11.82 12.23 5.80
N SER A 96 12.99 11.59 5.71
CA SER A 96 14.07 11.94 4.77
C SER A 96 14.15 10.97 3.56
N PRO A 97 13.22 11.05 2.59
CA PRO A 97 13.23 10.19 1.41
C PRO A 97 14.34 10.55 0.43
N LEU A 98 14.81 9.55 -0.31
CA LEU A 98 15.59 9.73 -1.54
C LEU A 98 14.72 9.74 -2.80
N GLY A 99 13.40 9.61 -2.64
CA GLY A 99 12.38 9.69 -3.67
C GLY A 99 10.98 9.43 -3.07
N PRO A 100 9.90 9.78 -3.77
CA PRO A 100 8.55 9.55 -3.26
C PRO A 100 8.31 8.06 -3.01
N ALA A 101 7.61 7.73 -1.91
CA ALA A 101 7.16 6.37 -1.71
C ALA A 101 6.07 6.03 -2.72
N THR A 102 5.99 4.76 -3.10
CA THR A 102 4.97 4.26 -4.03
C THR A 102 4.08 3.24 -3.34
N VAL A 103 2.80 3.25 -3.70
CA VAL A 103 1.80 2.32 -3.19
C VAL A 103 1.12 1.60 -4.35
N SER A 104 0.84 0.31 -4.17
CA SER A 104 0.11 -0.49 -5.14
C SER A 104 -0.75 -1.55 -4.46
N ILE A 105 -1.85 -1.95 -5.10
CA ILE A 105 -2.76 -2.98 -4.60
C ILE A 105 -2.79 -4.12 -5.60
N ALA A 106 -2.56 -5.34 -5.11
CA ALA A 106 -2.71 -6.55 -5.90
C ALA A 106 -3.25 -7.70 -5.02
N LYS A 107 -4.35 -8.33 -5.44
CA LYS A 107 -4.93 -9.51 -4.78
C LYS A 107 -5.17 -9.29 -3.27
N GLY A 108 -5.77 -8.15 -2.91
CA GLY A 108 -6.05 -7.78 -1.52
C GLY A 108 -4.79 -7.57 -0.67
N VAL A 109 -3.66 -7.24 -1.28
CA VAL A 109 -2.42 -6.89 -0.61
C VAL A 109 -2.03 -5.48 -1.02
N LEU A 110 -1.83 -4.61 -0.01
CA LEU A 110 -1.20 -3.31 -0.19
C LEU A 110 0.32 -3.50 -0.13
N LYS A 111 1.01 -3.10 -1.20
CA LYS A 111 2.48 -3.01 -1.24
C LYS A 111 2.87 -1.54 -1.13
N VAL A 112 3.78 -1.24 -0.20
CA VAL A 112 4.40 0.08 -0.02
C VAL A 112 5.89 -0.07 -0.32
N GLU A 113 6.43 0.75 -1.20
CA GLU A 113 7.86 0.77 -1.54
C GLU A 113 8.41 2.14 -1.16
N ASP A 114 9.46 2.16 -0.32
CA ASP A 114 10.07 3.38 0.20
C ASP A 114 11.59 3.32 0.03
N LEU A 115 12.21 4.48 -0.21
CA LEU A 115 13.65 4.61 -0.40
C LEU A 115 14.17 5.80 0.42
N THR A 116 15.02 5.52 1.39
CA THR A 116 15.48 6.50 2.38
C THR A 116 17.01 6.44 2.56
N GLY A 117 17.54 7.39 3.33
CA GLY A 117 18.97 7.47 3.67
C GLY A 117 19.73 8.49 2.82
N GLY A 118 20.98 8.18 2.49
CA GLY A 118 21.90 9.11 1.82
C GLY A 118 22.93 8.39 0.95
N GLY A 119 24.22 8.51 1.30
CA GLY A 119 25.29 7.74 0.65
C GLY A 119 25.15 6.23 0.88
N THR A 120 24.58 5.85 2.02
CA THR A 120 24.03 4.53 2.30
C THR A 120 22.52 4.65 2.29
N ALA A 121 21.84 3.84 1.48
CA ALA A 121 20.40 3.90 1.28
C ALA A 121 19.74 2.61 1.73
N ILE A 122 18.46 2.73 2.12
CA ILE A 122 17.60 1.61 2.45
C ILE A 122 16.42 1.63 1.49
N SER A 123 16.29 0.56 0.70
CA SER A 123 15.08 0.27 -0.06
C SER A 123 14.24 -0.71 0.74
N ALA A 124 13.02 -0.33 1.11
CA ALA A 124 12.11 -1.15 1.89
C ALA A 124 10.82 -1.45 1.10
N ILE A 125 10.35 -2.68 1.17
CA ILE A 125 9.07 -3.13 0.61
C ILE A 125 8.24 -3.74 1.73
N TYR A 126 7.16 -3.06 2.08
CA TYR A 126 6.18 -3.52 3.05
C TYR A 126 5.00 -4.15 2.33
N ARG A 127 4.47 -5.25 2.86
CA ARG A 127 3.26 -5.89 2.34
C ARG A 127 2.26 -6.04 3.47
N PHE A 128 1.07 -5.50 3.26
CA PHE A 128 -0.02 -5.52 4.22
C PHE A 128 -1.27 -6.20 3.65
N ARG A 129 -2.03 -6.85 4.52
CA ARG A 129 -3.36 -7.40 4.21
C ARG A 129 -4.30 -7.11 5.37
N ILE A 130 -5.58 -6.94 5.09
CA ILE A 130 -6.60 -6.78 6.12
C ILE A 130 -6.72 -8.07 6.94
N ASP A 131 -6.62 -7.95 8.25
CA ASP A 131 -6.99 -9.00 9.19
C ASP A 131 -8.40 -8.70 9.73
N PRO A 132 -9.44 -9.46 9.32
CA PRO A 132 -10.81 -9.20 9.71
C PRO A 132 -11.12 -9.57 11.17
N GLY A 133 -10.27 -10.41 11.80
CA GLY A 133 -10.49 -10.91 13.15
C GLY A 133 -10.15 -9.91 14.26
N GLN A 134 -9.56 -8.76 13.90
CA GLN A 134 -8.95 -7.82 14.82
C GLN A 134 -9.47 -6.40 14.55
N GLY A 135 -9.67 -5.60 15.60
CA GLY A 135 -10.36 -4.30 15.50
C GLY A 135 -11.88 -4.36 15.74
N LYS A 136 -12.38 -5.28 16.58
CA LYS A 136 -13.82 -5.37 16.95
C LYS A 136 -14.77 -5.51 15.73
N GLY A 137 -14.36 -6.30 14.73
CA GLY A 137 -15.12 -6.47 13.47
C GLY A 137 -14.91 -5.34 12.44
N GLN A 138 -13.96 -4.43 12.69
CA GLN A 138 -13.64 -3.31 11.80
C GLN A 138 -12.41 -3.56 10.91
N GLY A 139 -11.63 -4.62 11.17
CA GLY A 139 -10.42 -4.94 10.43
C GLY A 139 -9.26 -3.98 10.71
N ARG A 140 -8.02 -4.51 10.68
CA ARG A 140 -6.77 -3.72 10.73
C ARG A 140 -5.84 -4.18 9.63
N MET A 141 -4.97 -3.29 9.13
CA MET A 141 -3.91 -3.66 8.20
C MET A 141 -2.81 -4.43 8.94
N ARG A 142 -2.63 -5.71 8.61
CA ARG A 142 -1.59 -6.57 9.17
C ARG A 142 -0.39 -6.63 8.23
N LEU A 143 0.81 -6.45 8.77
CA LEU A 143 2.06 -6.69 8.07
C LEU A 143 2.24 -8.20 7.83
N ILE A 144 2.39 -8.57 6.56
CA ILE A 144 2.57 -9.96 6.13
C ILE A 144 3.96 -10.23 5.56
N GLY A 145 4.68 -9.18 5.14
CA GLY A 145 6.06 -9.29 4.70
C GLY A 145 6.79 -7.96 4.72
N LEU A 146 8.08 -8.02 5.02
CA LEU A 146 9.00 -6.88 5.01
C LEU A 146 10.29 -7.31 4.32
N ASP A 147 10.59 -6.73 3.18
CA ASP A 147 11.89 -6.85 2.54
C ASP A 147 12.64 -5.52 2.69
N ALA A 148 13.94 -5.57 2.97
CA ALA A 148 14.76 -4.38 3.03
C ALA A 148 16.16 -4.65 2.49
N THR A 149 16.72 -3.69 1.77
CA THR A 149 18.08 -3.73 1.24
C THR A 149 18.81 -2.46 1.64
N LEU A 150 19.88 -2.62 2.41
CA LEU A 150 20.87 -1.59 2.70
C LEU A 150 22.00 -1.68 1.68
N TYR A 151 22.28 -0.59 0.97
CA TYR A 151 23.34 -0.55 -0.04
C TYR A 151 24.00 0.84 -0.15
N SER A 152 25.20 0.89 -0.72
CA SER A 152 25.90 2.15 -0.97
C SER A 152 25.52 2.70 -2.34
N ARG A 153 24.94 3.91 -2.37
CA ARG A 153 24.64 4.61 -3.63
C ARG A 153 25.89 5.13 -4.34
N THR A 154 27.01 5.23 -3.63
CA THR A 154 28.31 5.64 -4.15
C THR A 154 29.28 4.49 -4.38
N TYR A 155 28.81 3.24 -4.19
CA TYR A 155 29.64 2.03 -4.33
C TYR A 155 30.89 2.06 -3.44
N ALA A 156 30.78 2.67 -2.26
CA ALA A 156 31.91 2.81 -1.34
C ALA A 156 32.06 1.60 -0.39
N HIS A 157 31.00 0.81 -0.21
CA HIS A 157 30.97 -0.34 0.68
C HIS A 157 29.93 -1.38 0.26
N ASP A 158 30.10 -2.57 0.84
CA ASP A 158 29.19 -3.71 0.77
C ASP A 158 27.80 -3.37 1.33
N GLY A 159 26.80 -4.17 0.98
CA GLY A 159 25.42 -4.02 1.42
C GLY A 159 24.92 -5.23 2.23
N TYR A 160 23.64 -5.18 2.56
CA TYR A 160 22.94 -6.23 3.28
C TYR A 160 21.47 -6.27 2.86
N GLU A 161 20.94 -7.47 2.64
CA GLU A 161 19.55 -7.69 2.27
C GLU A 161 18.87 -8.57 3.31
N MET A 162 17.62 -8.23 3.65
CA MET A 162 16.74 -9.07 4.43
C MET A 162 15.38 -9.23 3.75
N SER A 163 14.77 -10.40 3.94
CA SER A 163 13.38 -10.68 3.64
C SER A 163 12.77 -11.41 4.82
N TRP A 164 11.68 -10.86 5.38
CA TRP A 164 10.94 -11.45 6.48
C TRP A 164 9.51 -11.75 6.04
N ASN A 165 9.15 -13.03 6.03
CA ASN A 165 7.78 -13.48 5.86
C ASN A 165 7.11 -13.61 7.23
N LEU A 166 6.20 -12.69 7.57
CA LEU A 166 5.54 -12.67 8.88
C LEU A 166 4.40 -13.70 9.00
N LEU A 167 4.00 -14.33 7.90
CA LEU A 167 3.02 -15.42 7.93
C LEU A 167 3.67 -16.75 8.33
N THR A 168 4.88 -17.02 7.83
CA THR A 168 5.62 -18.26 8.12
C THR A 168 6.70 -18.08 9.19
N SER A 169 7.01 -16.83 9.56
CA SER A 169 8.13 -16.44 10.42
C SER A 169 9.51 -16.70 9.81
N ASP A 170 9.60 -17.06 8.53
CA ASP A 170 10.88 -17.30 7.87
C ASP A 170 11.60 -15.97 7.58
N ILE A 171 12.89 -15.96 7.83
CA ILE A 171 13.79 -14.86 7.50
C ILE A 171 14.87 -15.39 6.56
N VAL A 172 15.13 -14.62 5.51
CA VAL A 172 16.29 -14.82 4.62
C VAL A 172 17.12 -13.56 4.64
N THR A 173 18.40 -13.69 4.94
CA THR A 173 19.36 -12.58 4.90
C THR A 173 20.51 -12.91 3.96
N ARG A 174 21.11 -11.88 3.36
CA ARG A 174 22.22 -12.01 2.43
C ARG A 174 23.19 -10.85 2.62
N ASP A 175 24.48 -11.14 2.63
CA ASP A 175 25.50 -10.12 2.48
C ASP A 175 25.62 -9.74 0.99
N LEU A 176 25.77 -8.46 0.69
CA LEU A 176 25.96 -7.99 -0.67
C LEU A 176 27.41 -7.52 -0.84
N ARG A 177 28.18 -8.20 -1.68
CA ARG A 177 29.57 -7.81 -1.96
C ARG A 177 29.63 -6.91 -3.17
N LEU A 178 30.31 -5.78 -3.04
CA LEU A 178 30.55 -4.91 -4.18
C LEU A 178 31.45 -5.62 -5.20
N ASN A 179 31.03 -5.62 -6.46
CA ASN A 179 31.80 -6.15 -7.57
C ASN A 179 32.38 -5.01 -8.43
N LYS A 180 32.98 -5.33 -9.58
CA LYS A 180 33.55 -4.31 -10.50
C LYS A 180 32.51 -3.65 -11.41
N GLY A 181 31.24 -4.04 -11.27
CA GLY A 181 30.11 -3.45 -11.98
C GLY A 181 29.69 -2.11 -11.38
N GLY A 182 28.78 -1.43 -12.07
CA GLY A 182 28.11 -0.22 -11.60
C GLY A 182 26.60 -0.35 -11.78
N GLY A 183 25.83 0.57 -11.20
CA GLY A 183 24.36 0.52 -11.27
C GLY A 183 23.77 -0.64 -10.48
N ASP A 184 22.66 -1.19 -10.96
CA ASP A 184 21.94 -2.33 -10.36
C ASP A 184 22.76 -3.63 -10.32
N ALA A 185 23.81 -3.71 -11.14
CA ALA A 185 24.70 -4.88 -11.22
C ALA A 185 25.92 -4.79 -10.28
N ALA A 186 26.02 -3.76 -9.45
CA ALA A 186 27.20 -3.50 -8.62
C ALA A 186 27.39 -4.48 -7.44
N TYR A 187 26.42 -5.34 -7.16
CA TYR A 187 26.42 -6.19 -5.97
C TYR A 187 26.19 -7.66 -6.30
N ASP A 188 27.10 -8.50 -5.81
CA ASP A 188 26.93 -9.95 -5.79
C ASP A 188 26.29 -10.37 -4.46
N LYS A 189 25.21 -11.14 -4.53
CA LYS A 189 24.58 -11.75 -3.34
C LYS A 189 25.47 -12.89 -2.86
N VAL A 190 26.08 -12.72 -1.69
CA VAL A 190 26.93 -13.73 -1.06
C VAL A 190 26.37 -14.13 0.29
N PHE A 191 26.69 -15.35 0.73
CA PHE A 191 26.32 -15.87 2.06
C PHE A 191 24.84 -15.67 2.41
N GLU A 192 23.98 -16.53 1.86
CA GLU A 192 22.59 -16.58 2.26
C GLU A 192 22.44 -17.32 3.59
N HIS A 193 21.79 -16.68 4.56
CA HIS A 193 21.39 -17.30 5.80
C HIS A 193 19.86 -17.37 5.89
N ARG A 194 19.35 -18.53 6.34
CA ARG A 194 17.91 -18.75 6.56
C ARG A 194 17.68 -19.07 8.01
N SER A 195 16.78 -18.34 8.64
CA SER A 195 16.40 -18.53 10.03
C SER A 195 14.90 -18.33 10.21
N ARG A 196 14.43 -18.46 11.45
CA ARG A 196 13.05 -18.16 11.81
C ARG A 196 13.00 -17.18 12.97
N ARG A 197 12.12 -16.20 12.87
CA ARG A 197 11.81 -15.24 13.92
C ARG A 197 10.30 -15.17 14.11
N PRO A 198 9.74 -15.98 15.02
CA PRO A 198 8.33 -15.90 15.37
C PRO A 198 7.97 -14.50 15.86
N SER A 199 6.80 -14.01 15.42
CA SER A 199 6.23 -12.75 15.87
C SER A 199 4.75 -12.93 16.13
N LYS A 200 4.21 -12.15 17.07
CA LYS A 200 2.76 -11.91 17.11
C LYS A 200 2.36 -11.16 15.81
N PRO A 201 1.07 -11.18 15.43
CA PRO A 201 0.60 -10.33 14.34
C PRO A 201 1.04 -8.88 14.56
N LEU A 202 1.77 -8.33 13.60
CA LEU A 202 2.16 -6.92 13.57
C LEU A 202 1.19 -6.18 12.66
N TYR A 203 0.68 -5.05 13.14
CA TYR A 203 -0.19 -4.18 12.36
C TYR A 203 0.59 -3.02 11.78
N MET A 204 -0.04 -2.30 10.87
CA MET A 204 0.58 -1.23 10.11
C MET A 204 1.21 -0.16 11.01
N GLU A 205 0.51 0.20 12.08
CA GLU A 205 0.95 1.13 13.12
C GLU A 205 2.06 0.58 14.04
N ASP A 206 2.21 -0.75 14.07
CA ASP A 206 3.21 -1.47 14.87
C ASP A 206 4.40 -1.94 14.01
N THR A 207 4.48 -1.47 12.75
CA THR A 207 5.53 -1.88 11.80
C THR A 207 6.90 -1.44 12.31
N PRO A 208 7.88 -2.37 12.43
CA PRO A 208 9.20 -2.01 12.89
C PRO A 208 9.98 -1.27 11.81
N ASP A 209 10.90 -0.43 12.25
CA ASP A 209 11.86 0.21 11.36
C ASP A 209 12.75 -0.86 10.65
N PRO A 210 12.87 -0.82 9.30
CA PRO A 210 13.64 -1.83 8.57
C PRO A 210 15.12 -1.86 8.93
N GLU A 211 15.74 -0.69 9.17
CA GLU A 211 17.16 -0.61 9.53
C GLU A 211 17.42 -1.31 10.86
N MET A 212 16.60 -1.01 11.86
CA MET A 212 16.70 -1.58 13.20
C MET A 212 16.58 -3.10 13.18
N ILE A 213 15.68 -3.65 12.35
CA ILE A 213 15.56 -5.11 12.20
C ILE A 213 16.78 -5.69 11.49
N MET A 214 17.28 -5.06 10.42
CA MET A 214 18.51 -5.51 9.73
C MET A 214 19.70 -5.55 10.69
N VAL A 215 19.88 -4.51 11.51
CA VAL A 215 20.95 -4.43 12.51
C VAL A 215 20.83 -5.54 13.57
N ASP A 216 19.62 -5.84 14.05
CA ASP A 216 19.39 -6.94 15.01
C ASP A 216 19.68 -8.31 14.40
N LEU A 217 19.32 -8.54 13.13
CA LEU A 217 19.56 -9.81 12.45
C LEU A 217 21.03 -10.06 12.14
N ARG A 218 21.80 -9.00 11.82
CA ARG A 218 23.23 -9.12 11.51
C ARG A 218 24.11 -9.46 12.72
N LYS A 219 23.61 -9.23 13.94
CA LYS A 219 24.32 -9.55 15.20
C LYS A 219 24.22 -11.03 15.60
N ARG A 220 23.36 -11.81 14.95
CA ARG A 220 23.06 -13.21 15.29
C ARG A 220 23.81 -14.17 14.38
#